data_AF-A0A2I1F1R8-F1
#
_entry.id   AF-A0A2I1F1R8-F1
#
_cell.length_a   1.000
_cell.length_b   1.000
_cell.length_c   1.000
_cell.angle_alpha   90.00
_cell.angle_beta   90.00
_cell.angle_gamma   90.00
#
_symmetry.space_group_name_H-M   'P 1'
#
loop_
_entity.id
_entity.type
_entity.pdbx_description
1 polymer ?
#
loop_
_entity_poly.entity_id
_entity_poly.type
_entity_poly.pdbx_seq_one_letter_code
_entity_poly.pdbx_strand_id
1 'polypeptide(L)'
;MLLQQFFAYQLAKRIDYWASYSAQHVLAVIDQNDGLDAMISKVRVVATGVDFSYSDICNILKFVQERSRQVIKNRSAIQQKNEARKEQYVSERKELAGFDFDKELVSYKSKVSEQIHKNIFWPSFGELLTDFDVIVKCVACHAFAKKSSREEPKKETLILLAATKIFGFEKFRSGQLEAINAI
;
A
#
# COMPACT_ATOMS: atom_id res chain seq x y z
N MET A 1 -0.52 18.12 -17.79
CA MET A 1 -1.43 18.11 -16.62
C MET A 1 -0.79 17.50 -15.36
N LEU A 2 -0.09 16.36 -15.45
CA LEU A 2 0.59 15.75 -14.28
C LEU A 2 1.69 16.62 -13.66
N LEU A 3 2.49 17.34 -14.47
CA LEU A 3 3.51 18.26 -13.98
C LEU A 3 2.94 19.41 -13.15
N GLN A 4 1.82 20.03 -13.58
CA GLN A 4 1.17 21.11 -12.83
C GLN A 4 0.59 20.64 -11.50
N GLN A 5 -0.05 19.45 -11.47
CA GLN A 5 -0.55 18.87 -10.22
C GLN A 5 0.59 18.46 -9.28
N PHE A 6 1.73 18.01 -9.83
CA PHE A 6 2.94 17.71 -9.06
C PHE A 6 3.57 18.98 -8.47
N PHE A 7 3.68 20.06 -9.25
CA PHE A 7 4.17 21.36 -8.76
C PHE A 7 3.26 21.93 -7.66
N ALA A 8 1.94 21.84 -7.83
CA ALA A 8 0.98 22.28 -6.80
C ALA A 8 1.09 21.44 -5.51
N TYR A 9 1.32 20.13 -5.64
CA TYR A 9 1.52 19.23 -4.50
C TYR A 9 2.84 19.50 -3.74
N GLN A 10 3.92 19.84 -4.47
CA GLN A 10 5.22 20.19 -3.89
C GLN A 10 5.23 21.56 -3.22
N LEU A 11 4.43 22.52 -3.70
CA LEU A 11 4.24 23.81 -3.01
C LEU A 11 3.42 23.65 -1.71
N ALA A 12 2.49 22.70 -1.68
CA ALA A 12 1.57 22.48 -0.56
C ALA A 12 2.18 21.70 0.61
N LYS A 13 3.13 20.80 0.34
CA LYS A 13 3.93 20.14 1.39
C LYS A 13 5.22 20.94 1.55
N ARG A 14 5.65 21.23 2.78
CA ARG A 14 6.86 22.01 3.12
C ARG A 14 8.18 21.33 2.68
N ILE A 15 8.28 20.85 1.45
CA ILE A 15 9.47 20.29 0.84
C ILE A 15 10.19 21.48 0.22
N ASP A 16 11.41 21.72 0.68
CA ASP A 16 12.22 22.82 0.16
C ASP A 16 12.55 22.52 -1.31
N TYR A 17 11.86 23.22 -2.21
CA TYR A 17 11.93 23.00 -3.65
C TYR A 17 13.38 23.08 -4.15
N TRP A 18 14.15 24.04 -3.63
CA TRP A 18 15.55 24.23 -3.99
C TRP A 18 16.44 23.08 -3.52
N ALA A 19 16.18 22.54 -2.33
CA ALA A 19 16.94 21.40 -1.79
C ALA A 19 16.65 20.10 -2.55
N SER A 20 15.46 19.97 -3.15
CA SER A 20 15.04 18.76 -3.88
C SER A 20 15.17 18.86 -5.40
N TYR A 21 15.41 20.05 -5.94
CA TYR A 21 15.46 20.32 -7.39
C TYR A 21 16.42 19.41 -8.13
N SER A 22 17.65 19.26 -7.65
CA SER A 22 18.67 18.42 -8.31
C SER A 22 18.25 16.96 -8.39
N ALA A 23 17.65 16.42 -7.32
CA ALA A 23 17.15 15.05 -7.31
C ALA A 23 15.97 14.87 -8.28
N GLN A 24 15.03 15.83 -8.29
CA GLN A 24 13.88 15.80 -9.20
C GLN A 24 14.30 15.95 -10.66
N HIS A 25 15.26 16.83 -10.96
CA HIS A 25 15.82 17.01 -12.29
C HIS A 25 16.49 15.71 -12.78
N VAL A 26 17.31 15.08 -11.94
CA VAL A 26 17.93 13.77 -12.26
C VAL A 26 16.86 12.71 -12.51
N LEU A 27 15.82 12.64 -11.68
CA LEU A 27 14.71 11.71 -11.88
C LEU A 27 13.96 11.98 -13.20
N ALA A 28 13.74 13.25 -13.55
CA ALA A 28 13.09 13.62 -14.81
C ALA A 28 13.93 13.23 -16.03
N VAL A 29 15.25 13.47 -15.98
CA VAL A 29 16.21 13.04 -17.02
C VAL A 29 16.22 11.52 -17.14
N ILE A 30 16.17 10.77 -16.03
CA ILE A 30 16.14 9.30 -16.03
C ILE A 30 14.82 8.74 -16.58
N ASP A 31 13.68 9.34 -16.20
CA ASP A 31 12.34 8.89 -16.60
C ASP A 31 12.03 9.22 -18.07
N GLN A 32 12.44 10.40 -18.53
CA GLN A 32 12.14 10.88 -19.88
C GLN A 32 13.26 10.57 -20.88
N ASN A 33 14.43 10.14 -20.40
CA ASN A 33 15.70 10.02 -21.15
C ASN A 33 16.15 11.32 -21.83
N ASP A 34 15.47 12.45 -21.59
CA ASP A 34 15.79 13.74 -22.20
C ASP A 34 17.03 14.36 -21.54
N GLY A 35 18.06 14.65 -22.33
CA GLY A 35 19.36 15.12 -21.83
C GLY A 35 20.19 14.07 -21.08
N LEU A 36 19.86 12.77 -21.19
CA LEU A 36 20.60 11.69 -20.53
C LEU A 36 22.06 11.58 -21.02
N ASP A 37 22.29 11.74 -22.33
CA ASP A 37 23.60 11.79 -22.95
C ASP A 37 24.42 13.00 -22.47
N ALA A 38 23.79 14.16 -22.38
CA ALA A 38 24.40 15.39 -21.86
C ALA A 38 24.75 15.24 -20.37
N MET A 39 23.89 14.60 -19.58
CA MET A 39 24.14 14.31 -18.17
C MET A 39 25.33 13.35 -18.01
N ILE A 40 25.34 12.25 -18.77
CA ILE A 40 26.42 11.25 -18.73
C ILE A 40 27.77 11.90 -19.12
N SER A 41 27.77 12.75 -20.15
CA SER A 41 28.94 13.53 -20.57
C SER A 41 29.45 14.45 -19.46
N LYS A 42 28.57 15.23 -18.83
CA LYS A 42 28.96 16.12 -17.72
C LYS A 42 29.52 15.35 -16.52
N VAL A 43 28.90 14.23 -16.17
CA VAL A 43 29.36 13.38 -15.04
C VAL A 43 30.76 12.83 -15.32
N ARG A 44 31.03 12.37 -16.55
CA ARG A 44 32.36 11.89 -16.94
C ARG A 44 33.42 12.99 -16.79
N VAL A 45 33.17 14.17 -17.35
CA VAL A 45 34.11 15.30 -17.25
C VAL A 45 34.37 15.68 -15.81
N VAL A 46 33.34 15.74 -14.95
CA VAL A 46 33.51 16.07 -13.53
C VAL A 46 34.27 14.98 -12.78
N ALA A 47 34.02 13.70 -13.06
CA ALA A 47 34.64 12.59 -12.33
C ALA A 47 36.08 12.30 -12.76
N THR A 48 36.38 12.42 -14.05
CA THR A 48 37.68 12.00 -14.62
C THR A 48 38.49 13.13 -15.24
N GLY A 49 37.93 14.34 -15.40
CA GLY A 49 38.60 15.47 -16.04
C GLY A 49 38.83 15.31 -17.55
N VAL A 50 38.24 14.28 -18.15
CA VAL A 50 38.41 13.92 -19.57
C VAL A 50 37.07 13.65 -20.23
N ASP A 51 36.97 14.01 -21.50
CA ASP A 51 35.81 13.73 -22.35
C ASP A 51 35.73 12.25 -22.77
N PHE A 52 34.59 11.86 -23.33
CA PHE A 52 34.40 10.54 -23.92
C PHE A 52 35.15 10.37 -25.22
N SER A 53 35.64 9.15 -25.47
CA SER A 53 36.16 8.80 -26.79
C SER A 53 35.04 8.77 -27.83
N TYR A 54 35.38 8.83 -29.11
CA TYR A 54 34.40 8.69 -30.19
C TYR A 54 33.60 7.39 -30.10
N SER A 55 34.25 6.27 -29.76
CA SER A 55 33.59 4.97 -29.59
C SER A 55 32.58 4.99 -28.44
N ASP A 56 32.95 5.61 -27.31
CA ASP A 56 32.06 5.77 -26.16
C ASP A 56 30.82 6.59 -26.53
N ILE A 57 30.99 7.70 -27.26
CA ILE A 57 29.88 8.55 -27.74
C ILE A 57 28.92 7.72 -28.60
N CYS A 58 29.43 6.94 -29.56
CA CYS A 58 28.59 6.07 -30.38
C CYS A 58 27.82 5.04 -29.56
N ASN A 59 28.45 4.47 -28.51
CA ASN A 59 27.80 3.51 -27.63
C ASN A 59 26.71 4.17 -26.75
N ILE A 60 26.98 5.37 -26.23
CA ILE A 60 26.01 6.15 -25.45
C ILE A 60 24.79 6.48 -26.32
N LEU A 61 24.98 6.92 -27.56
CA LEU A 61 23.88 7.23 -28.48
C LEU A 61 23.00 5.99 -28.75
N LYS A 62 23.61 4.82 -29.02
CA LYS A 62 22.87 3.57 -29.20
C LYS A 62 22.06 3.20 -27.95
N PHE A 63 22.66 3.35 -26.77
CA PHE A 63 22.00 3.09 -25.49
C PHE A 63 20.81 4.03 -25.24
N VAL A 64 20.98 5.34 -25.48
CA VAL A 64 19.92 6.34 -25.34
C VAL A 64 18.78 6.04 -26.30
N GLN A 65 19.09 5.68 -27.55
CA GLN A 65 18.08 5.31 -28.55
C GLN A 65 17.25 4.08 -28.12
N GLU A 66 17.91 3.04 -27.62
CA GLU A 66 17.23 1.83 -27.17
C GLU A 66 16.35 2.10 -25.94
N ARG A 67 16.84 2.89 -24.98
CA ARG A 67 16.04 3.31 -23.83
C ARG A 67 14.82 4.14 -24.23
N SER A 68 14.97 5.06 -25.18
CA SER A 68 13.85 5.84 -25.70
C SER A 68 12.79 4.95 -26.34
N ARG A 69 13.21 3.94 -27.12
CA ARG A 69 12.30 2.92 -27.67
C ARG A 69 11.56 2.16 -26.58
N GLN A 70 12.25 1.79 -25.50
CA GLN A 70 11.63 1.08 -24.39
C GLN A 70 10.66 1.95 -23.58
N VAL A 71 10.96 3.23 -23.37
CA VAL A 71 10.06 4.18 -22.70
C VAL A 71 8.74 4.32 -23.46
N ILE A 72 8.79 4.43 -24.78
CA ILE A 72 7.58 4.49 -25.62
C ILE A 72 6.71 3.25 -25.41
N LYS A 73 7.30 2.05 -25.44
CA LYS A 73 6.59 0.78 -25.20
C LYS A 73 6.00 0.69 -23.80
N ASN A 74 6.76 1.10 -22.78
CA ASN A 74 6.30 1.07 -21.40
C ASN A 74 5.12 2.02 -21.22
N ARG A 75 5.18 3.23 -21.79
CA ARG A 75 4.08 4.21 -21.75
C ARG A 75 2.83 3.66 -22.43
N SER A 76 2.95 3.06 -23.61
CA SER A 76 1.79 2.47 -24.30
C SER A 76 1.17 1.33 -23.50
N ALA A 77 1.99 0.46 -22.90
CA ALA A 77 1.50 -0.65 -22.07
C ALA A 77 0.81 -0.17 -20.78
N ILE A 78 1.37 0.86 -20.13
CA ILE A 78 0.76 1.48 -18.93
C ILE A 78 -0.57 2.13 -19.31
N GLN A 79 -0.62 2.88 -20.42
CA GLN A 79 -1.85 3.50 -20.90
C GLN A 79 -2.93 2.45 -21.17
N GLN A 80 -2.60 1.36 -21.86
CA GLN A 80 -3.53 0.27 -22.11
C GLN A 80 -4.06 -0.36 -20.82
N LYS A 81 -3.20 -0.62 -19.84
CA LYS A 81 -3.61 -1.14 -18.52
C LYS A 81 -4.48 -0.17 -17.73
N ASN A 82 -4.27 1.14 -17.91
CA ASN A 82 -5.06 2.16 -17.24
C ASN A 82 -6.45 2.30 -17.87
N GLU A 83 -6.57 2.24 -19.19
CA GLU A 83 -7.87 2.21 -19.87
C GLU A 83 -8.66 0.95 -19.50
N ALA A 84 -8.01 -0.23 -19.48
CA ALA A 84 -8.66 -1.46 -19.03
C ALA A 84 -9.17 -1.37 -17.57
N ARG A 85 -8.37 -0.79 -16.67
CA ARG A 85 -8.80 -0.54 -15.27
C ARG A 85 -9.96 0.45 -15.18
N LYS A 86 -9.95 1.49 -16.02
CA LYS A 86 -11.04 2.48 -16.08
C LYS A 86 -12.35 1.82 -16.51
N GLU A 87 -12.33 0.95 -17.51
CA GLU A 87 -13.49 0.17 -17.94
C GLU A 87 -13.98 -0.76 -16.84
N GLN A 88 -13.07 -1.46 -16.17
CA GLN A 88 -13.39 -2.31 -15.01
C GLN A 88 -14.11 -1.51 -13.91
N TYR A 89 -13.57 -0.35 -13.52
CA TYR A 89 -14.21 0.49 -12.50
C TYR A 89 -15.58 1.02 -12.92
N VAL A 90 -15.80 1.29 -14.21
CA VAL A 90 -17.12 1.66 -14.72
C VAL A 90 -18.10 0.49 -14.61
N SER A 91 -17.65 -0.73 -14.88
CA SER A 91 -18.47 -1.95 -14.71
C SER A 91 -18.83 -2.18 -13.25
N GLU A 92 -17.84 -2.19 -12.36
CA GLU A 92 -18.03 -2.36 -10.91
C GLU A 92 -18.98 -1.30 -10.32
N ARG A 93 -18.87 -0.04 -10.76
CA ARG A 93 -19.79 1.02 -10.34
C ARG A 93 -21.23 0.78 -10.78
N LYS A 94 -21.46 0.20 -11.97
CA LYS A 94 -22.81 -0.15 -12.45
C LYS A 94 -23.40 -1.30 -11.63
N GLU A 95 -22.60 -2.31 -11.30
CA GLU A 95 -23.00 -3.41 -10.42
C GLU A 95 -23.40 -2.91 -9.03
N LEU A 96 -22.61 -1.99 -8.46
CA LEU A 96 -22.92 -1.35 -7.18
C LEU A 96 -24.16 -0.44 -7.23
N ALA A 97 -24.48 0.16 -8.37
CA ALA A 97 -25.69 0.99 -8.51
C ALA A 97 -26.98 0.15 -8.50
N GLY A 98 -26.92 -1.12 -8.92
CA GLY A 98 -28.01 -2.08 -8.81
C GLY A 98 -28.06 -2.81 -7.45
N PHE A 99 -27.11 -2.51 -6.55
CA PHE A 99 -27.03 -3.13 -5.24
C PHE A 99 -27.99 -2.44 -4.28
N ASP A 100 -28.99 -3.19 -3.82
CA ASP A 100 -29.94 -2.76 -2.81
C ASP A 100 -29.30 -2.88 -1.42
N PHE A 101 -28.84 -1.76 -0.88
CA PHE A 101 -28.20 -1.70 0.45
C PHE A 101 -29.19 -1.89 1.61
N ASP A 102 -30.50 -1.78 1.34
CA ASP A 102 -31.57 -1.94 2.34
C ASP A 102 -32.05 -3.40 2.43
N LYS A 103 -31.71 -4.24 1.44
CA LYS A 103 -31.77 -5.70 1.60
C LYS A 103 -30.74 -6.13 2.62
N GLU A 104 -31.23 -6.56 3.79
CA GLU A 104 -30.52 -7.24 4.86
C GLU A 104 -29.34 -8.04 4.30
N LEU A 105 -28.13 -7.51 4.51
CA LEU A 105 -26.82 -8.09 4.20
C LEU A 105 -26.86 -9.21 3.15
N VAL A 106 -26.53 -8.90 1.90
CA VAL A 106 -26.28 -9.92 0.86
C VAL A 106 -25.54 -11.11 1.48
N SER A 107 -26.16 -12.28 1.34
CA SER A 107 -25.85 -13.51 2.07
C SER A 107 -24.51 -14.15 1.69
N TYR A 108 -23.47 -13.36 1.42
CA TYR A 108 -22.09 -13.83 1.38
C TYR A 108 -21.73 -14.63 2.65
N LYS A 109 -22.34 -14.29 3.79
CA LYS A 109 -22.21 -15.05 5.05
C LYS A 109 -23.01 -16.35 5.09
N SER A 110 -24.16 -16.49 4.41
CA SER A 110 -24.95 -17.74 4.53
C SER A 110 -24.26 -18.89 3.81
N LYS A 111 -23.71 -18.65 2.61
CA LYS A 111 -22.99 -19.67 1.85
C LYS A 111 -21.69 -20.08 2.52
N VAL A 112 -20.91 -19.12 3.04
CA VAL A 112 -19.65 -19.42 3.74
C VAL A 112 -19.91 -20.14 5.06
N SER A 113 -20.91 -19.71 5.83
CA SER A 113 -21.30 -20.41 7.05
C SER A 113 -21.76 -21.84 6.75
N GLU A 114 -22.63 -22.05 5.75
CA GLU A 114 -23.03 -23.38 5.32
C GLU A 114 -21.85 -24.23 4.82
N GLN A 115 -20.88 -23.64 4.11
CA GLN A 115 -19.69 -24.34 3.63
C GLN A 115 -18.75 -24.73 4.77
N ILE A 116 -18.61 -23.89 5.80
CA ILE A 116 -17.86 -24.21 7.02
C ILE A 116 -18.58 -25.34 7.78
N HIS A 117 -19.91 -25.26 7.96
CA HIS A 117 -20.71 -26.32 8.61
C HIS A 117 -20.72 -27.64 7.81
N LYS A 118 -20.51 -27.59 6.48
CA LYS A 118 -20.38 -28.75 5.60
C LYS A 118 -18.92 -29.20 5.40
N ASN A 119 -17.93 -28.59 6.08
CA ASN A 119 -16.49 -28.83 5.89
C ASN A 119 -15.98 -28.67 4.44
N ILE A 120 -16.68 -27.88 3.62
CA ILE A 120 -16.30 -27.58 2.23
C ILE A 120 -15.20 -26.50 2.19
N PHE A 121 -15.14 -25.65 3.20
CA PHE A 121 -14.16 -24.58 3.32
C PHE A 121 -13.74 -24.40 4.77
N TRP A 122 -12.44 -24.48 5.04
CA TRP A 122 -11.85 -24.25 6.36
C TRP A 122 -10.73 -23.20 6.26
N PRO A 123 -10.81 -22.07 6.97
CA PRO A 123 -9.73 -21.09 6.99
C PRO A 123 -8.48 -21.67 7.66
N SER A 124 -7.30 -21.43 7.08
CA SER A 124 -6.03 -21.95 7.59
C SER A 124 -5.66 -21.50 9.01
N PHE A 125 -6.25 -20.40 9.48
CA PHE A 125 -6.09 -19.91 10.85
C PHE A 125 -7.17 -20.39 11.81
N GLY A 126 -8.19 -21.11 11.34
CA GLY A 126 -9.30 -21.60 12.18
C GLY A 126 -8.81 -22.52 13.30
N GLU A 127 -7.76 -23.30 13.04
CA GLU A 127 -7.11 -24.17 14.04
C GLU A 127 -6.36 -23.41 15.13
N LEU A 128 -6.02 -22.14 14.90
CA LEU A 128 -5.31 -21.29 15.86
C LEU A 128 -6.25 -20.63 16.88
N LEU A 129 -7.57 -20.70 16.64
CA LEU A 129 -8.60 -20.12 17.49
C LEU A 129 -9.49 -21.24 18.02
N THR A 130 -9.36 -21.55 19.32
CA THR A 130 -10.09 -22.64 19.98
C THR A 130 -11.62 -22.50 19.95
N ASP A 131 -12.12 -21.32 19.60
CA ASP A 131 -13.52 -20.95 19.55
C ASP A 131 -13.93 -20.41 18.17
N PHE A 132 -13.15 -20.67 17.11
CA PHE A 132 -13.45 -20.20 15.75
C PHE A 132 -14.86 -20.58 15.28
N ASP A 133 -15.29 -21.79 15.66
CA ASP A 133 -16.59 -22.35 15.29
C ASP A 133 -17.71 -21.90 16.25
N VAL A 134 -17.35 -21.20 17.31
CA VAL A 134 -18.29 -20.71 18.32
C VAL A 134 -18.72 -19.31 17.92
N ILE A 135 -19.95 -19.21 17.39
CA ILE A 135 -20.56 -17.93 17.01
C ILE A 135 -20.74 -17.04 18.27
N VAL A 136 -19.79 -16.15 18.53
CA VAL A 136 -19.90 -15.09 19.57
C VAL A 136 -20.48 -13.83 18.92
N LYS A 137 -21.49 -13.23 19.56
CA LYS A 137 -22.29 -12.14 18.95
C LYS A 137 -21.69 -10.77 19.22
N CYS A 138 -21.76 -9.92 18.20
CA CYS A 138 -21.31 -8.54 18.19
C CYS A 138 -22.15 -7.65 19.13
N VAL A 139 -21.47 -6.84 19.95
CA VAL A 139 -22.05 -5.91 20.93
C VAL A 139 -22.92 -4.83 20.28
N ALA A 140 -22.71 -4.51 19.00
CA ALA A 140 -23.43 -3.43 18.33
C ALA A 140 -24.81 -3.82 17.74
N CYS A 141 -25.09 -5.11 17.49
CA CYS A 141 -26.25 -5.50 16.67
C CYS A 141 -27.37 -6.27 17.38
N HIS A 142 -27.31 -6.46 18.71
CA HIS A 142 -28.39 -7.02 19.56
C HIS A 142 -29.09 -8.33 19.09
N ALA A 143 -28.61 -9.01 18.06
CA ALA A 143 -29.46 -9.96 17.33
C ALA A 143 -29.76 -11.27 18.05
N PHE A 144 -29.07 -11.67 19.12
CA PHE A 144 -29.49 -12.86 19.85
C PHE A 144 -28.87 -12.91 21.26
N ALA A 145 -29.59 -13.42 22.25
CA ALA A 145 -29.10 -13.50 23.64
C ALA A 145 -27.96 -14.53 23.83
N LYS A 146 -26.97 -14.22 24.68
CA LYS A 146 -26.32 -15.24 25.49
C LYS A 146 -25.86 -14.68 26.84
N LYS A 147 -26.32 -15.33 27.91
CA LYS A 147 -25.74 -15.29 29.25
C LYS A 147 -24.35 -15.93 29.20
N SER A 148 -23.33 -15.28 29.77
CA SER A 148 -22.27 -16.02 30.46
C SER A 148 -21.59 -15.14 31.51
N SER A 149 -21.63 -15.64 32.74
CA SER A 149 -21.15 -15.07 33.99
C SER A 149 -19.65 -15.32 34.22
N ARG A 150 -18.76 -14.80 33.36
CA ARG A 150 -17.31 -14.84 33.64
C ARG A 150 -16.78 -13.42 33.70
N GLU A 151 -16.22 -13.05 34.86
CA GLU A 151 -15.64 -11.74 35.12
C GLU A 151 -14.64 -11.40 34.02
N GLU A 152 -14.82 -10.23 33.40
CA GLU A 152 -13.92 -9.73 32.38
C GLU A 152 -12.51 -9.55 32.98
N PRO A 153 -11.46 -10.03 32.28
CA PRO A 153 -10.09 -9.80 32.74
C PRO A 153 -9.81 -8.30 32.74
N LYS A 154 -9.26 -7.81 33.85
CA LYS A 154 -8.92 -6.39 34.03
C LYS A 154 -8.03 -5.89 32.89
N LYS A 155 -8.27 -4.64 32.48
CA LYS A 155 -7.59 -3.96 31.36
C LYS A 155 -6.06 -4.10 31.46
N GLU A 156 -5.50 -3.98 32.67
CA GLU A 156 -4.07 -4.09 32.93
C GLU A 156 -3.50 -5.46 32.56
N THR A 157 -4.26 -6.53 32.78
CA THR A 157 -3.87 -7.91 32.45
C THR A 157 -3.77 -8.10 30.94
N LEU A 158 -4.70 -7.52 30.19
CA LEU A 158 -4.71 -7.60 28.73
C LEU A 158 -3.56 -6.80 28.11
N ILE A 159 -3.26 -5.61 28.66
CA ILE A 159 -2.13 -4.78 28.19
C ILE A 159 -0.80 -5.47 28.50
N LEU A 160 -0.63 -6.06 29.69
CA LEU A 160 0.57 -6.82 30.02
C LEU A 160 0.75 -8.04 29.11
N LEU A 161 -0.35 -8.78 28.84
CA LEU A 161 -0.31 -9.93 27.94
C LEU A 161 0.16 -9.54 26.53
N ALA A 162 -0.34 -8.43 25.99
CA ALA A 162 0.08 -7.90 24.70
C ALA A 162 1.56 -7.45 24.72
N ALA A 163 1.99 -6.76 25.78
CA ALA A 163 3.38 -6.33 25.95
C ALA A 163 4.36 -7.51 25.98
N THR A 164 4.00 -8.58 26.70
CA THR A 164 4.81 -9.80 26.78
C THR A 164 4.84 -10.55 25.45
N LYS A 165 3.69 -10.72 24.80
CA LYS A 165 3.59 -11.55 23.58
C LYS A 165 4.18 -10.89 22.34
N ILE A 166 4.04 -9.57 22.22
CA ILE A 166 4.45 -8.83 21.01
C ILE A 166 5.88 -8.30 21.17
N PHE A 167 6.22 -7.78 22.35
CA PHE A 167 7.47 -7.05 22.56
C PHE A 167 8.43 -7.76 23.53
N GLY A 168 8.04 -8.90 24.10
CA GLY A 168 8.89 -9.69 25.01
C GLY A 168 9.12 -9.04 26.38
N PHE A 169 8.32 -8.05 26.77
CA PHE A 169 8.45 -7.40 28.07
C PHE A 169 7.67 -8.15 29.14
N GLU A 170 8.36 -8.68 30.17
CA GLU A 170 7.71 -9.42 31.25
C GLU A 170 6.97 -8.53 32.25
N LYS A 171 7.35 -7.25 32.38
CA LYS A 171 6.78 -6.26 33.32
C LYS A 171 6.87 -4.84 32.76
N PHE A 172 5.93 -3.98 33.16
CA PHE A 172 6.02 -2.54 32.92
C PHE A 172 7.07 -1.89 33.82
N ARG A 173 7.81 -0.94 33.26
CA ARG A 173 8.67 -0.01 34.01
C ARG A 173 7.81 1.11 34.63
N SER A 174 8.32 1.73 35.69
CA SER A 174 7.65 2.86 36.36
C SER A 174 7.23 3.94 35.36
N GLY A 175 5.95 4.35 35.39
CA GLY A 175 5.41 5.39 34.52
C GLY A 175 4.81 4.89 33.20
N GLN A 176 5.05 3.63 32.80
CA GLN A 176 4.54 3.12 31.52
C GLN A 176 3.05 2.78 31.57
N LEU A 177 2.57 2.22 32.68
CA LEU A 177 1.15 1.87 32.82
C LEU A 177 0.31 3.15 32.95
N GLU A 178 0.83 4.15 33.65
CA GLU A 178 0.24 5.48 33.79
C GLU A 178 0.15 6.19 32.44
N ALA A 179 1.21 6.14 31.62
CA ALA A 179 1.20 6.71 30.28
C ALA A 179 0.19 6.02 29.35
N ILE A 180 0.05 4.69 29.42
CA ILE A 180 -0.93 3.93 28.63
C ILE A 180 -2.36 4.26 29.07
N ASN A 181 -2.58 4.45 30.37
CA ASN A 181 -3.90 4.80 30.90
C ASN A 181 -4.29 6.26 30.69
N ALA A 182 -3.33 7.13 30.35
CA ALA A 182 -3.57 8.53 30.02
C ALA A 182 -3.99 8.77 28.55
N ILE A 183 -3.98 7.72 27.71
CA ILE A 183 -4.46 7.70 26.32
C ILE A 183 -5.90 7.20 26.30
#